data_AF-A0A0Q8XCH7-F1
#
_entry.id   AF-A0A0Q8XCH7-F1
#
_cell.length_a   1.000
_cell.length_b   1.000
_cell.length_c   1.000
_cell.angle_alpha   90.00
_cell.angle_beta   90.00
_cell.angle_gamma   90.00
#
_symmetry.space_group_name_H-M   'P 1'
#
loop_
_entity.id
_entity.type
_entity.pdbx_description
1 polymer ?
#
loop_
_entity_poly.entity_id
_entity_poly.type
_entity_poly.pdbx_seq_one_letter_code
_entity_poly.pdbx_strand_id
1 'polypeptide(L)' 'MGHRTDDERRNAERAAERAHLLPEEVAAGSDDPEAQAEAILDESDERTDDPEGTRRESTQTPD' A
#
# COMPACT_ATOMS: atom_id res chain seq x y z
N MET A 1 6.24 23.78 -7.04
CA MET A 1 7.08 22.78 -6.34
C MET A 1 6.56 22.70 -4.91
N GLY A 2 5.78 21.66 -4.59
CA GLY A 2 5.10 21.49 -3.29
C GLY A 2 4.32 20.18 -3.21
N HIS A 3 3.91 19.64 -4.37
CA HIS A 3 3.14 18.41 -4.47
C HIS A 3 3.83 17.18 -3.84
N ARG A 4 5.14 17.02 -4.04
CA ARG A 4 5.86 15.82 -3.58
C ARG A 4 5.91 15.70 -2.05
N THR A 5 6.05 16.81 -1.33
CA THR A 5 6.11 16.80 0.14
C THR A 5 4.75 16.56 0.77
N ASP A 6 3.66 17.04 0.15
CA ASP A 6 2.31 16.80 0.66
C ASP A 6 1.88 15.35 0.48
N ASP A 7 2.26 14.71 -0.63
CA ASP A 7 2.01 13.28 -0.84
C ASP A 7 2.85 12.39 0.08
N GLU A 8 4.14 12.71 0.28
CA GLU A 8 4.98 12.01 1.26
C GLU A 8 4.39 12.10 2.68
N ARG A 9 3.86 13.26 3.09
CA ARG A 9 3.21 13.41 4.39
C ARG A 9 1.89 12.63 4.48
N ARG A 10 1.06 12.67 3.44
CA ARG A 10 -0.18 11.88 3.39
C ARG A 10 0.12 10.39 3.43
N ASN A 11 1.18 9.94 2.77
CA ASN A 11 1.57 8.54 2.77
C ASN A 11 2.03 8.10 4.16
N ALA A 12 2.84 8.90 4.83
CA ALA A 12 3.26 8.65 6.22
C ALA A 12 2.06 8.57 7.19
N GLU A 13 1.08 9.47 7.06
CA GLU A 13 -0.15 9.44 7.88
C GLU A 13 -0.96 8.16 7.66
N ARG A 14 -1.08 7.71 6.40
CA ARG A 14 -1.77 6.46 6.04
C ARG A 14 -1.00 5.21 6.49
N ALA A 15 0.34 5.25 6.39
CA ALA A 15 1.20 4.16 6.83
C ALA A 15 1.10 3.96 8.35
N ALA A 16 1.13 5.04 9.12
CA ALA A 16 0.96 5.00 10.57
C ALA A 16 -0.40 4.40 11.00
N GLU A 17 -1.49 4.72 10.30
CA GLU A 17 -2.81 4.13 10.56
C GLU A 17 -2.84 2.62 10.28
N ARG A 18 -2.16 2.18 9.21
CA ARG A 18 -2.12 0.77 8.79
C ARG A 18 -1.09 -0.07 9.56
N ALA A 19 -0.06 0.55 10.13
CA ALA A 19 0.98 -0.12 10.91
C ALA A 19 0.48 -0.75 12.22
N HIS A 20 -0.79 -0.56 12.57
CA HIS A 20 -1.44 -1.24 13.68
C HIS A 20 -1.58 -2.75 13.39
N LEU A 21 -0.61 -3.53 13.88
CA LEU A 21 -0.57 -4.98 13.73
C LEU A 21 -1.72 -5.68 14.48
N LEU A 22 -2.35 -6.65 13.81
CA LEU A 22 -3.20 -7.65 14.42
C LEU A 22 -2.36 -8.71 15.17
N PRO A 23 -2.91 -9.40 16.19
CA PRO A 23 -2.19 -10.45 16.91
C PRO A 23 -1.58 -11.53 16.00
N GLU A 24 -2.29 -11.88 14.92
CA GLU A 24 -1.84 -12.84 13.91
C GLU A 24 -0.61 -12.33 13.13
N GLU A 25 -0.53 -11.03 12.86
CA GLU A 25 0.59 -10.41 12.14
C GLU A 25 1.81 -10.22 13.03
N VAL A 26 1.60 -9.97 14.32
CA VAL A 26 2.66 -10.02 15.34
C VAL A 26 3.24 -11.45 15.40
N ALA A 27 2.38 -12.47 15.39
CA ALA A 27 2.81 -13.87 15.40
C ALA A 27 3.55 -14.28 14.11
N ALA A 28 3.23 -13.65 12.97
CA ALA A 28 3.92 -13.85 11.70
C ALA A 28 5.31 -13.18 11.66
N GLY A 29 5.60 -12.25 12.58
CA GLY A 29 6.90 -11.59 12.70
C GLY A 29 7.10 -10.47 11.69
N SER A 30 6.15 -9.53 11.59
CA SER A 30 6.37 -8.31 10.80
C SER A 30 7.43 -7.43 11.49
N ASP A 31 8.66 -7.46 10.96
CA ASP A 31 9.83 -6.79 11.54
C ASP A 31 9.71 -5.25 11.52
N ASP A 32 9.04 -4.70 10.51
CA ASP A 32 8.77 -3.27 10.37
C ASP A 32 7.36 -3.05 9.76
N PRO A 33 6.33 -2.87 10.61
CA PRO A 33 4.96 -2.70 10.14
C PRO A 33 4.74 -1.38 9.40
N GLU A 34 5.54 -0.35 9.66
CA GLU A 34 5.41 0.95 9.01
C GLU A 34 6.00 0.88 7.59
N ALA A 35 7.19 0.29 7.43
CA ALA A 35 7.76 0.03 6.11
C ALA A 35 6.91 -0.93 5.28
N GLN A 36 6.30 -1.95 5.91
CA GLN A 36 5.34 -2.83 5.24
C GLN A 36 4.10 -2.04 4.77
N ALA A 37 3.57 -1.15 5.61
CA ALA A 37 2.41 -0.33 5.28
C ALA A 37 2.70 0.63 4.12
N GLU A 38 3.85 1.31 4.12
CA GLU A 38 4.28 2.18 3.02
C GLU A 38 4.35 1.42 1.69
N ALA A 39 5.01 0.26 1.66
CA ALA A 39 5.15 -0.54 0.44
C ALA A 39 3.79 -0.97 -0.13
N ILE A 40 2.84 -1.34 0.73
CA ILE A 40 1.48 -1.73 0.29
C ILE A 40 0.72 -0.53 -0.27
N LEU A 41 0.86 0.65 0.34
CA LEU A 41 0.19 1.86 -0.10
C LEU A 41 0.72 2.32 -1.45
N ASP A 42 2.04 2.30 -1.65
CA ASP A 42 2.66 2.63 -2.94
C ASP A 42 2.18 1.67 -4.05
N GLU A 43 2.19 0.36 -3.81
CA GLU A 43 1.66 -0.63 -4.78
C GLU A 43 0.17 -0.41 -5.07
N SER A 44 -0.61 -0.03 -4.05
CA SER A 44 -2.05 0.21 -4.21
C SER A 44 -2.33 1.48 -5.00
N ASP A 45 -1.58 2.55 -4.77
CA ASP A 45 -1.67 3.80 -5.51
C ASP A 45 -1.30 3.54 -6.99
N GLU A 46 -0.23 2.78 -7.28
CA GLU A 46 0.14 2.36 -8.65
C GLU A 46 -0.99 1.62 -9.38
N ARG A 47 -1.61 0.62 -8.73
CA ARG A 47 -2.73 -0.14 -9.33
C ARG A 47 -4.01 0.68 -9.47
N THR A 48 -4.21 1.65 -8.59
CA THR A 48 -5.37 2.56 -8.64
C THR A 48 -5.25 3.55 -9.80
N ASP A 49 -4.03 4.00 -10.08
CA ASP A 49 -3.72 4.89 -11.21
C ASP A 49 -3.76 4.15 -12.56
N ASP A 50 -3.46 2.85 -12.62
CA ASP A 50 -3.65 1.99 -13.81
C ASP A 50 -4.55 0.76 -13.56
N PRO A 51 -5.87 0.98 -13.47
CA PRO A 51 -6.82 -0.11 -13.26
C PRO A 51 -6.98 -1.01 -14.50
N GLU A 52 -6.69 -0.49 -15.70
CA GLU A 52 -6.76 -1.28 -16.94
C GLU A 52 -5.57 -2.24 -17.05
N GLY A 53 -4.36 -1.81 -16.71
CA GLY A 53 -3.18 -2.66 -16.62
C GLY A 53 -3.40 -3.81 -15.63
N THR A 54 -3.86 -3.47 -14.42
CA THR A 54 -4.19 -4.46 -13.38
C THR A 54 -5.22 -5.49 -13.87
N ARG A 55 -6.25 -5.06 -14.62
CA ARG A 55 -7.27 -5.97 -15.18
C ARG A 55 -6.71 -6.89 -16.25
N ARG A 56 -5.81 -6.41 -17.12
CA ARG A 56 -5.20 -7.22 -18.19
C ARG A 56 -4.25 -8.28 -17.65
N GLU A 57 -3.58 -8.01 -16.53
CA GLU A 57 -2.68 -8.96 -15.86
C GLU A 57 -3.43 -10.01 -15.03
N SER A 58 -4.69 -9.72 -14.67
CA SER A 58 -5.50 -10.59 -13.83
C SER A 58 -6.02 -11.81 -14.62
N THR A 59 -5.65 -13.02 -14.20
CA THR A 59 -6.17 -14.29 -14.76
C THR A 59 -7.57 -14.65 -14.23
N GLN A 60 -8.11 -13.85 -13.31
CA GLN A 60 -9.38 -14.09 -12.61
C GLN A 60 -10.59 -13.46 -13.30
N THR A 61 -10.42 -12.72 -14.39
CA THR A 61 -11.55 -12.17 -15.19
C THR A 61 -11.67 -12.96 -16.50
N PRO A 62 -12.60 -13.93 -16.61
CA PRO A 62 -12.94 -14.51 -17.90
C PRO A 62 -13.64 -13.47 -18.79
N ASP A 63 -13.38 -13.55 -20.11
CA ASP A 63 -13.95 -12.70 -21.17
C ASP A 63 -15.49 -12.69 -21.18
#